data_AF-W9UUP0-F1
#
_entry.id   AF-W9UUP0-F1
#
_cell.length_a   1.000
_cell.length_b   1.000
_cell.length_c   1.000
_cell.angle_alpha   90.00
_cell.angle_beta   90.00
_cell.angle_gamma   90.00
#
_symmetry.space_group_name_H-M   'P 1'
#
loop_
_entity.id
_entity.type
_entity.pdbx_description
1 polymer ?
#
loop_
_entity_poly.entity_id
_entity_poly.type
_entity_poly.pdbx_seq_one_letter_code
_entity_poly.pdbx_strand_id
1 'polypeptide(L)' 'MIAEGVETEAHAQLLIEMGCILGQGYAIAKPMPAEEVLPWLASYSQSAH' A
#
# COMPACT_ATOMS: atom_id res chain seq x y z
N MET A 1 9.22 -8.91 7.33
CA MET A 1 9.24 -9.08 5.86
C MET A 1 8.43 -7.95 5.26
N ILE A 2 8.79 -7.45 4.08
CA ILE A 2 8.01 -6.48 3.32
C ILE A 2 7.69 -7.13 1.98
N ALA A 3 6.42 -7.13 1.58
CA ALA A 3 6.02 -7.62 0.26
C ALA A 3 6.06 -6.48 -0.76
N GLU A 4 6.87 -6.63 -1.81
CA GLU A 4 6.89 -5.70 -2.95
C GLU A 4 6.00 -6.22 -4.08
N GLY A 5 5.46 -5.31 -4.90
CA GLY A 5 4.55 -5.67 -5.99
C GLY A 5 3.09 -5.89 -5.57
N VAL A 6 2.63 -5.23 -4.51
CA VAL A 6 1.20 -5.24 -4.11
C VAL A 6 0.39 -4.39 -5.07
N GLU A 7 -0.05 -5.01 -6.17
CA GLU A 7 -0.77 -4.33 -7.26
C GLU A 7 -2.29 -4.28 -7.09
N THR A 8 -2.87 -5.16 -6.26
CA THR A 8 -4.31 -5.24 -6.02
C THR A 8 -4.64 -5.40 -4.53
N GLU A 9 -5.87 -5.06 -4.12
CA GLU A 9 -6.37 -5.34 -2.77
C GLU A 9 -6.36 -6.85 -2.45
N ALA A 10 -6.62 -7.70 -3.45
CA ALA A 10 -6.57 -9.15 -3.28
C ALA A 10 -5.15 -9.65 -2.92
N HIS A 11 -4.09 -9.04 -3.47
CA HIS A 11 -2.71 -9.33 -3.05
C HIS A 11 -2.51 -8.96 -1.58
N ALA A 12 -2.97 -7.76 -1.18
CA ALA A 12 -2.83 -7.29 0.20
C ALA A 12 -3.53 -8.23 1.19
N GLN A 13 -4.76 -8.66 0.88
CA GLN A 13 -5.53 -9.57 1.71
C GLN A 13 -4.82 -10.92 1.90
N LEU A 14 -4.34 -11.54 0.82
CA LEU A 14 -3.61 -12.81 0.90
C LEU A 14 -2.30 -12.67 1.70
N LEU A 15 -1.58 -11.57 1.52
CA LEU A 15 -0.34 -11.29 2.26
C LEU A 15 -0.59 -11.16 3.76
N ILE A 16 -1.67 -10.48 4.15
CA ILE A 16 -2.11 -10.35 5.55
C ILE A 16 -2.45 -11.73 6.13
N GLU A 17 -3.19 -12.57 5.39
CA GLU A 17 -3.52 -13.94 5.81
C GLU A 17 -2.28 -14.81 6.01
N MET A 18 -1.23 -14.58 5.23
CA MET A 18 0.08 -15.24 5.38
C MET A 18 0.97 -14.60 6.47
N GLY A 19 0.48 -13.58 7.18
CA GLY A 19 1.21 -12.88 8.26
C GLY A 19 2.16 -11.78 7.80
N CYS A 20 2.14 -11.41 6.51
CA CYS A 20 2.91 -10.29 5.97
C CYS A 20 2.07 -9.01 5.98
N ILE A 21 2.30 -8.15 6.98
CA ILE A 21 1.52 -6.93 7.22
C ILE A 21 2.17 -5.65 6.68
N LEU A 22 3.34 -5.75 6.06
CA LEU A 22 4.04 -4.62 5.43
C LEU A 22 4.13 -4.86 3.93
N GLY A 23 3.80 -3.85 3.12
CA GLY A 23 3.85 -3.97 1.67
C GLY A 23 4.10 -2.66 0.93
N GLN A 24 4.55 -2.81 -0.31
CA GLN A 24 4.71 -1.74 -1.29
C GLN A 24 4.13 -2.18 -2.64
N GLY A 25 3.38 -1.31 -3.29
CA GLY A 25 2.91 -1.53 -4.65
C GLY A 25 1.78 -0.58 -5.01
N TYR A 26 1.32 -0.68 -6.26
CA TYR A 26 0.39 0.28 -6.85
C TYR A 26 -1.01 0.26 -6.23
N ALA A 27 -1.40 -0.80 -5.52
CA ALA A 27 -2.63 -0.81 -4.73
C ALA A 27 -2.55 0.14 -3.52
N ILE A 28 -1.35 0.45 -3.05
CA ILE A 28 -1.12 1.38 -1.93
C ILE A 28 -0.85 2.77 -2.50
N ALA A 29 0.20 2.88 -3.31
CA ALA A 29 0.61 4.12 -3.95
C ALA A 29 1.52 3.83 -5.15
N LYS A 30 1.44 4.67 -6.18
CA LYS A 30 2.46 4.71 -7.23
C LYS A 30 3.69 5.48 -6.72
N PRO A 31 4.90 5.20 -7.25
CA PRO A 31 6.06 6.06 -7.03
C PRO A 31 5.73 7.51 -7.37
N MET A 32 6.14 8.43 -6.50
CA MET A 32 5.87 9.85 -6.64
C MET A 32 7.09 10.68 -6.20
N PRO A 33 7.28 11.89 -6.74
CA PRO A 33 8.24 12.86 -6.23
C PRO A 33 8.03 13.17 -4.74
N ALA A 34 9.10 13.58 -4.05
CA ALA A 34 9.04 13.83 -2.60
C ALA A 34 8.01 14.90 -2.21
N GLU A 35 7.81 15.92 -3.05
CA GLU A 35 6.83 16.99 -2.83
C GLU A 35 5.37 16.51 -2.87
N GLU A 36 5.10 15.37 -3.50
CA GLU A 36 3.76 14.78 -3.61
C GLU A 36 3.41 13.87 -2.43
N VAL A 37 4.40 13.48 -1.61
CA VAL A 37 4.18 12.56 -0.49
C VAL A 37 3.24 13.13 0.56
N LEU A 38 3.41 14.38 0.98
CA LEU A 38 2.55 15.00 1.99
C LEU A 38 1.11 15.22 1.47
N PRO A 39 0.89 15.75 0.25
CA PRO A 39 -0.44 15.79 -0.37
C PRO A 39 -1.10 14.42 -0.47
N TRP A 40 -0.37 13.40 -0.93
CA TRP A 40 -0.88 12.04 -1.03
C TRP A 40 -1.29 11.52 0.35
N LEU A 41 -0.42 11.64 1.35
CA LEU A 41 -0.68 11.18 2.71
C LEU A 41 -1.92 11.86 3.32
N ALA A 42 -2.12 13.15 3.07
CA ALA A 42 -3.30 13.89 3.52
C ALA A 42 -4.60 13.42 2.84
N SER A 43 -4.52 12.95 1.59
CA SER A 43 -5.65 12.38 0.85
C SER A 43 -5.86 10.89 1.08
N TYR A 44 -4.89 10.20 1.69
CA TYR A 44 -4.90 8.76 1.83
C TYR A 44 -5.92 8.33 2.89
N SER A 45 -7.08 7.89 2.43
CA SER A 45 -8.09 7.26 3.26
C SER A 45 -8.07 5.77 3.02
N GLN A 46 -7.47 5.02 3.94
CA GLN A 46 -7.64 3.57 3.97
C GLN A 46 -9.02 3.31 4.60
N SER A 47 -10.00 2.90 3.80
CA SER A 47 -11.24 2.35 4.36
C SER A 47 -10.83 1.14 5.20
N ALA A 48 -10.87 1.29 6.52
CA ALA A 48 -10.51 0.23 7.45
C ALA A 48 -11.38 -0.99 7.16
N HIS A 49 -10.75 -2.15 6.99
CA HIS A 49 -11.39 -3.44 7.15
C HIS A 49 -11.60 -3.74 8.63
#